data_AF-A0A925WP26-F1
#
_entry.id   AF-A0A925WP26-F1
#
_cell.length_a   1.000
_cell.length_b   1.000
_cell.length_c   1.000
_cell.angle_alpha   90.00
_cell.angle_beta   90.00
_cell.angle_gamma   90.00
#
_symmetry.space_group_name_H-M   'P 1'
#
loop_
_entity.id
_entity.type
_entity.pdbx_description
1 polymer ?
#
loop_
_entity_poly.entity_id
_entity_poly.type
_entity_poly.pdbx_seq_one_letter_code
_entity_poly.pdbx_strand_id
1 'polypeptide(L)'
;MGLGTIPARVSDAVHSVLVTGHRDAREASVSTRAMKYLPFDVPEGVTRITIHREFAPGPDPTRKNTVDFGLFDSRGTEKGFRGWQGGSPGDFVLTGDALTCSPHAIPGPLTAGRWQIAQYYLVSAPAGLDYTYTVTFSTDGPKPPASFPAPPVYRPGVVRRGAGWYAGNLHAHSLHSDGGRTLEARVARCEAAGFDFVASTEHNSPTAHYRIAETARVHSKVLLLFGDEFTSPGGHANIVGQKPGHWFDFRMDPGDGKLPGIIREAHRQGALFTVNHPYAPCTSCSWTYPAAEWQDQADAIEVWNGFWTRDDRLATDQWDSMLKAGRRLRAVGGTDYHRGEDALLPASLVYADALSTPAILNGMRRGRILLSEDT
;
A
#
# COMPACT_ATOMS: atom_id res chain seq x y z
N MET A 1 -20.85 -55.12 19.43
CA MET A 1 -20.07 -54.35 18.45
C MET A 1 -19.72 -53.03 19.10
N GLY A 2 -18.43 -52.82 19.37
CA GLY A 2 -17.94 -51.73 20.21
C GLY A 2 -18.10 -50.36 19.56
N LEU A 3 -18.52 -49.39 20.38
CA LEU A 3 -18.45 -47.96 20.09
C LEU A 3 -16.98 -47.59 19.97
N GLY A 4 -16.52 -47.35 18.74
CA GLY A 4 -15.20 -46.82 18.46
C GLY A 4 -15.09 -45.40 18.99
N THR A 5 -14.26 -45.20 20.00
CA THR A 5 -13.76 -43.90 20.42
C THR A 5 -13.01 -43.26 19.25
N ILE A 6 -13.56 -42.18 18.70
CA ILE A 6 -12.81 -41.29 17.80
C ILE A 6 -11.70 -40.66 18.64
N PRO A 7 -10.41 -40.85 18.31
CA PRO A 7 -9.35 -40.20 19.06
C PRO A 7 -9.49 -38.69 18.82
N ALA A 8 -9.65 -37.93 19.90
CA ALA A 8 -9.44 -36.50 19.88
C ALA A 8 -8.05 -36.26 19.29
N ARG A 9 -7.98 -35.64 18.11
CA ARG A 9 -6.70 -35.15 17.59
C ARG A 9 -6.16 -34.18 18.63
N VAL A 10 -5.11 -34.60 19.31
CA VAL A 10 -4.23 -33.71 20.09
C VAL A 10 -3.84 -32.57 19.16
N SER A 11 -4.20 -31.33 19.51
CA SER A 11 -3.79 -30.17 18.73
C SER A 11 -2.27 -30.11 18.74
N ASP A 12 -1.66 -30.09 17.57
CA ASP A 12 -0.24 -29.82 17.41
C ASP A 12 0.11 -28.52 18.17
N ALA A 13 1.23 -28.54 18.89
CA ALA A 13 1.59 -27.49 19.83
C ALA A 13 1.68 -26.11 19.15
N VAL A 14 0.81 -25.19 19.55
CA VAL A 14 0.98 -23.76 19.27
C VAL A 14 2.21 -23.28 20.03
N HIS A 15 3.25 -22.89 19.30
CA HIS A 15 4.47 -22.33 19.88
C HIS A 15 4.48 -20.82 19.68
N SER A 16 4.76 -20.05 20.72
CA SER A 16 4.86 -18.59 20.62
C SER A 16 6.21 -18.10 21.14
N VAL A 17 6.72 -17.05 20.50
CA VAL A 17 7.88 -16.28 20.97
C VAL A 17 7.48 -14.83 21.19
N LEU A 18 8.04 -14.22 22.23
CA LEU A 18 7.84 -12.82 22.55
C LEU A 18 9.06 -12.02 22.09
N VAL A 19 8.82 -11.00 21.27
CA VAL A 19 9.82 -10.01 20.90
C VAL A 19 9.47 -8.71 21.61
N THR A 20 10.14 -8.44 22.72
CA THR A 20 9.87 -7.29 23.59
C THR A 20 11.04 -6.31 23.59
N GLY A 21 10.77 -5.07 24.00
CA GLY A 21 11.82 -4.09 24.20
C GLY A 21 11.29 -2.71 24.53
N HIS A 22 12.24 -1.78 24.67
CA HIS A 22 11.99 -0.37 24.88
C HIS A 22 12.69 0.43 23.78
N ARG A 23 12.04 1.49 23.29
CA ARG A 23 12.68 2.53 22.47
C ARG A 23 12.57 3.88 23.15
N ASP A 24 13.70 4.56 23.29
CA ASP A 24 13.75 5.92 23.84
C ASP A 24 12.94 6.87 22.96
N ALA A 25 12.38 7.94 23.54
CA ALA A 25 11.63 8.93 22.77
C ALA A 25 12.43 9.58 21.62
N ARG A 26 13.75 9.74 21.81
CA ARG A 26 14.68 10.27 20.80
C ARG A 26 14.89 9.35 19.59
N GLU A 27 14.50 8.08 19.70
CA GLU A 27 14.63 7.13 18.62
C GLU A 27 13.46 7.19 17.63
N ALA A 28 12.36 7.86 17.98
CA ALA A 28 11.30 8.11 17.02
C ALA A 28 11.77 9.09 15.94
N SER A 29 11.56 8.70 14.70
CA SER A 29 11.92 9.52 13.55
C SER A 29 11.11 9.11 12.34
N VAL A 30 10.77 10.09 11.53
CA VAL A 30 10.25 9.87 10.18
C VAL A 30 11.34 9.49 9.20
N SER A 31 12.61 9.36 9.59
CA SER A 31 13.66 8.83 8.70
C SER A 31 13.65 7.30 8.71
N THR A 32 13.73 6.70 7.53
CA THR A 32 13.76 5.22 7.40
C THR A 32 15.00 4.59 8.01
N ARG A 33 16.07 5.37 8.22
CA ARG A 33 17.30 4.94 8.92
C ARG A 33 17.08 4.65 10.40
N ALA A 34 16.00 5.19 10.99
CA ALA A 34 15.64 4.91 12.38
C ALA A 34 14.83 3.61 12.56
N MET A 35 14.46 2.95 11.46
CA MET A 35 13.77 1.67 11.51
C MET A 35 14.66 0.60 12.16
N LYS A 36 14.06 -0.23 13.02
CA LYS A 36 14.74 -1.33 13.70
C LYS A 36 14.26 -2.65 13.15
N TYR A 37 15.18 -3.60 13.04
CA TYR A 37 14.88 -4.95 12.61
C TYR A 37 15.00 -5.91 13.78
N LEU A 38 13.85 -6.40 14.26
CA LEU A 38 13.76 -7.23 15.45
C LEU A 38 13.72 -8.71 15.01
N PRO A 39 14.78 -9.48 15.30
CA PRO A 39 14.88 -10.85 14.81
C PRO A 39 14.06 -11.84 15.64
N PHE A 40 13.57 -12.89 14.98
CA PHE A 40 13.01 -14.08 15.62
C PHE A 40 13.23 -15.30 14.72
N ASP A 41 13.22 -16.50 15.29
CA ASP A 41 13.45 -17.72 14.53
C ASP A 41 12.13 -18.44 14.24
N VAL A 42 11.91 -18.81 12.98
CA VAL A 42 10.78 -19.61 12.52
C VAL A 42 11.19 -21.08 12.51
N PRO A 43 10.49 -21.96 13.25
CA PRO A 43 10.74 -23.40 13.22
C PRO A 43 10.43 -24.06 11.86
N GLU A 44 10.92 -25.28 11.66
CA GLU A 44 10.51 -26.11 10.52
C GLU A 44 9.04 -26.52 10.61
N GLY A 45 8.40 -26.71 9.45
CA GLY A 45 7.03 -27.24 9.36
C GLY A 45 5.91 -26.23 9.63
N VAL A 46 6.22 -24.99 9.99
CA VAL A 46 5.22 -23.93 10.22
C VAL A 46 4.39 -23.68 8.96
N THR A 47 3.07 -23.65 9.11
CA THR A 47 2.10 -23.39 8.03
C THR A 47 1.33 -22.08 8.23
N ARG A 48 1.38 -21.51 9.44
CA ARG A 48 0.83 -20.19 9.77
C ARG A 48 1.72 -19.46 10.78
N ILE A 49 1.96 -18.18 10.52
CA ILE A 49 2.57 -17.23 11.46
C ILE A 49 1.54 -16.15 11.76
N THR A 50 1.24 -15.94 13.04
CA THR A 50 0.40 -14.83 13.51
C THR A 50 1.25 -13.90 14.38
N ILE A 51 1.27 -12.61 14.07
CA ILE A 51 1.99 -11.61 14.85
C ILE A 51 0.97 -10.64 15.43
N HIS A 52 0.84 -10.67 16.75
CA HIS A 52 0.06 -9.70 17.51
C HIS A 52 1.01 -8.63 18.06
N ARG A 53 0.67 -7.35 17.87
CA ARG A 53 1.46 -6.22 18.40
C ARG A 53 0.73 -5.55 19.56
N GLU A 54 1.49 -5.24 20.60
CA GLU A 54 1.01 -4.51 21.76
C GLU A 54 2.01 -3.41 22.11
N PHE A 55 1.50 -2.19 22.25
CA PHE A 55 2.23 -1.08 22.83
C PHE A 55 1.24 -0.05 23.38
N ALA A 56 1.67 0.71 24.38
CA ALA A 56 0.87 1.82 24.89
C ALA A 56 1.02 3.03 23.96
N PRO A 57 -0.09 3.68 23.53
CA PRO A 57 -0.01 4.92 22.76
C PRO A 57 0.57 6.09 23.59
N GLY A 58 0.65 5.96 24.91
CA GLY A 58 1.03 7.02 25.84
C GLY A 58 -0.18 7.75 26.42
N PRO A 59 -0.01 8.49 27.53
CA PRO A 59 -1.12 9.13 28.24
C PRO A 59 -1.64 10.40 27.55
N ASP A 60 -0.84 11.01 26.68
CA ASP A 60 -1.20 12.24 25.97
C ASP A 60 -1.96 11.90 24.67
N PRO A 61 -3.24 12.29 24.53
CA PRO A 61 -4.00 12.01 23.33
C PRO A 61 -3.54 12.80 22.10
N THR A 62 -2.76 13.86 22.28
CA THR A 62 -2.28 14.75 21.21
C THR A 62 -0.92 14.32 20.64
N ARG A 63 -0.15 13.53 21.39
CA ARG A 63 1.17 13.03 20.98
C ARG A 63 1.32 11.56 21.38
N LYS A 64 0.80 10.70 20.51
CA LYS A 64 0.80 9.25 20.71
C LYS A 64 1.99 8.58 20.04
N ASN A 65 2.38 7.43 20.57
CA ASN A 65 3.28 6.52 19.88
C ASN A 65 2.65 6.08 18.55
N THR A 66 3.36 6.31 17.45
CA THR A 66 2.98 5.82 16.11
C THR A 66 4.05 4.85 15.64
N VAL A 67 3.65 3.60 15.46
CA VAL A 67 4.55 2.50 15.10
C VAL A 67 3.99 1.78 13.89
N ASP A 68 4.75 1.84 12.81
CA ASP A 68 4.52 1.05 11.62
C ASP A 68 5.27 -0.28 11.71
N PHE A 69 4.71 -1.29 11.05
CA PHE A 69 5.16 -2.67 11.12
C PHE A 69 5.20 -3.30 9.73
N GLY A 70 6.29 -4.04 9.46
CA GLY A 70 6.42 -4.93 8.31
C GLY A 70 7.18 -6.19 8.65
N LEU A 71 7.21 -7.14 7.72
CA LEU A 71 7.82 -8.45 7.92
C LEU A 71 8.81 -8.79 6.80
N PHE A 72 9.97 -9.33 7.18
CA PHE A 72 10.97 -9.89 6.29
C PHE A 72 11.28 -11.34 6.68
N ASP A 73 11.36 -12.22 5.69
CA ASP A 73 11.67 -13.63 5.89
C ASP A 73 13.17 -13.94 5.93
N SER A 74 13.51 -15.23 5.99
CA SER A 74 14.89 -15.70 6.07
C SER A 74 15.78 -15.38 4.87
N ARG A 75 15.24 -14.75 3.81
CA ARG A 75 16.03 -14.16 2.71
C ARG A 75 16.59 -12.78 3.06
N GLY A 76 16.30 -12.25 4.25
CA GLY A 76 16.82 -11.00 4.78
C GLY A 76 16.09 -9.74 4.30
N THR A 77 16.54 -8.58 4.76
CA THR A 77 15.86 -7.29 4.55
C THR A 77 15.91 -6.77 3.12
N GLU A 78 16.76 -7.32 2.25
CA GLU A 78 16.90 -6.86 0.87
C GLU A 78 15.95 -7.56 -0.10
N LYS A 79 15.62 -8.83 0.16
CA LYS A 79 14.82 -9.68 -0.76
C LYS A 79 13.67 -10.41 -0.09
N GLY A 80 13.63 -10.39 1.24
CA GLY A 80 12.72 -11.19 2.04
C GLY A 80 11.41 -10.51 2.39
N PHE A 81 11.03 -9.39 1.75
CA PHE A 81 9.80 -8.67 2.09
C PHE A 81 8.57 -9.58 2.02
N ARG A 82 7.75 -9.56 3.09
CA ARG A 82 6.53 -10.37 3.25
C ARG A 82 5.28 -9.55 3.50
N GLY A 83 5.38 -8.23 3.50
CA GLY A 83 4.23 -7.36 3.70
C GLY A 83 4.52 -6.20 4.62
N TRP A 84 3.65 -5.21 4.54
CA TRP A 84 3.66 -4.00 5.33
C TRP A 84 2.24 -3.77 5.87
N GLN A 85 2.09 -3.77 7.19
CA GLN A 85 0.82 -3.46 7.86
C GLN A 85 0.70 -1.96 8.15
N GLY A 86 1.83 -1.23 8.15
CA GLY A 86 1.87 0.15 8.64
C GLY A 86 1.32 0.23 10.07
N GLY A 87 0.53 1.26 10.35
CA GLY A 87 -0.14 1.47 11.64
C GLY A 87 -1.48 0.73 11.80
N SER A 88 -1.90 -0.10 10.84
CA SER A 88 -3.24 -0.71 10.85
C SER A 88 -3.46 -1.68 12.01
N PRO A 89 -4.57 -1.59 12.75
CA PRO A 89 -4.81 -2.44 13.91
C PRO A 89 -5.03 -3.92 13.52
N GLY A 90 -4.93 -4.80 14.50
CA GLY A 90 -5.19 -6.24 14.34
C GLY A 90 -3.94 -7.07 14.05
N ASP A 91 -4.16 -8.38 13.95
CA ASP A 91 -3.10 -9.36 13.79
C ASP A 91 -2.58 -9.40 12.35
N PHE A 92 -1.26 -9.48 12.21
CA PHE A 92 -0.64 -9.84 10.94
C PHE A 92 -0.60 -11.36 10.83
N VAL A 93 -1.43 -11.92 9.95
CA VAL A 93 -1.51 -13.36 9.70
C VAL A 93 -0.87 -13.66 8.35
N LEU A 94 0.14 -14.54 8.35
CA LEU A 94 0.82 -15.01 7.15
C LEU A 94 0.65 -16.53 7.02
N THR A 95 0.21 -16.96 5.84
CA THR A 95 0.11 -18.37 5.44
C THR A 95 0.68 -18.54 4.03
N GLY A 96 0.63 -19.78 3.52
CA GLY A 96 0.97 -20.08 2.14
C GLY A 96 -0.05 -19.63 1.10
N ASP A 97 -1.22 -19.16 1.52
CA ASP A 97 -2.38 -18.96 0.66
C ASP A 97 -3.03 -17.59 0.87
N ALA A 98 -3.39 -16.91 -0.21
CA ALA A 98 -3.91 -15.55 -0.19
C ALA A 98 -5.25 -15.42 0.55
N LEU A 99 -6.08 -16.47 0.59
CA LEU A 99 -7.40 -16.44 1.22
C LEU A 99 -7.34 -16.53 2.75
N THR A 100 -6.23 -17.06 3.28
CA THR A 100 -6.02 -17.27 4.71
C THR A 100 -4.95 -16.35 5.30
N CYS A 101 -4.33 -15.52 4.47
CA CYS A 101 -3.48 -14.41 4.89
C CYS A 101 -4.33 -13.20 5.31
N SER A 102 -3.80 -12.43 6.26
CA SER A 102 -4.27 -11.06 6.47
C SER A 102 -4.00 -10.21 5.22
N PRO A 103 -4.78 -9.15 4.95
CA PRO A 103 -4.63 -8.31 3.75
C PRO A 103 -3.23 -7.70 3.56
N HIS A 104 -2.46 -7.55 4.63
CA HIS A 104 -1.14 -6.93 4.61
C HIS A 104 -0.01 -7.91 4.26
N ALA A 105 -0.31 -9.21 4.19
CA ALA A 105 0.69 -10.26 4.05
C ALA A 105 0.78 -10.81 2.62
N ILE A 106 2.00 -11.01 2.14
CA ILE A 106 2.29 -11.66 0.86
C ILE A 106 2.35 -13.18 1.08
N PRO A 107 1.41 -13.96 0.51
CA PRO A 107 1.39 -15.41 0.66
C PRO A 107 2.61 -16.05 -0.01
N GLY A 108 3.06 -17.20 0.50
CA GLY A 108 4.17 -17.93 -0.11
C GLY A 108 4.81 -18.96 0.81
N PRO A 109 6.02 -19.46 0.48
CA PRO A 109 6.74 -20.39 1.33
C PRO A 109 6.93 -19.83 2.76
N LEU A 110 6.80 -20.67 3.79
CA LEU A 110 7.12 -20.34 5.18
C LEU A 110 8.39 -21.11 5.56
N THR A 111 9.54 -20.59 5.13
CA THR A 111 10.84 -21.21 5.36
C THR A 111 11.30 -21.03 6.80
N ALA A 112 11.84 -22.09 7.39
CA ALA A 112 12.51 -21.99 8.68
C ALA A 112 13.71 -21.03 8.63
N GLY A 113 14.14 -20.60 9.82
CA GLY A 113 15.31 -19.75 10.02
C GLY A 113 14.96 -18.37 10.55
N ARG A 114 15.92 -17.45 10.44
CA ARG A 114 15.85 -16.14 11.08
C ARG A 114 15.04 -15.14 10.25
N TRP A 115 13.92 -14.68 10.78
CA TRP A 115 13.04 -13.66 10.20
C TRP A 115 13.19 -12.35 10.96
N GLN A 116 12.68 -11.25 10.41
CA GLN A 116 12.77 -9.93 11.03
C GLN A 116 11.47 -9.15 10.94
N ILE A 117 11.03 -8.64 12.09
CA ILE A 117 10.04 -7.59 12.19
C ILE A 117 10.73 -6.26 11.88
N ALA A 118 10.25 -5.53 10.88
CA ALA A 118 10.65 -4.15 10.62
C ALA A 118 9.75 -3.23 11.44
N GLN A 119 10.28 -2.68 12.53
CA GLN A 119 9.58 -1.74 13.41
C GLN A 119 10.00 -0.30 13.07
N TYR A 120 9.03 0.49 12.63
CA TYR A 120 9.24 1.87 12.27
C TYR A 120 8.52 2.81 13.23
N TYR A 121 9.27 3.35 14.19
CA TYR A 121 8.77 4.22 15.24
C TYR A 121 8.82 5.68 14.77
N LEU A 122 7.67 6.22 14.38
CA LEU A 122 7.56 7.49 13.67
C LEU A 122 7.40 8.68 14.63
N VAL A 123 6.48 8.55 15.58
CA VAL A 123 6.13 9.59 16.57
C VAL A 123 6.18 8.97 17.95
N SER A 124 6.72 9.71 18.91
CA SER A 124 6.93 9.26 20.28
C SER A 124 6.14 10.08 21.29
N ALA A 125 5.50 9.39 22.24
CA ALA A 125 5.11 9.92 23.54
C ALA A 125 6.34 10.13 24.45
N PRO A 126 6.31 11.07 25.41
CA PRO A 126 7.52 11.45 26.18
C PRO A 126 8.27 10.30 26.86
N ALA A 127 7.57 9.25 27.29
CA ALA A 127 8.16 8.09 27.97
C ALA A 127 8.84 7.09 27.01
N GLY A 128 8.77 7.29 25.70
CA GLY A 128 9.21 6.31 24.72
C GLY A 128 8.16 5.22 24.45
N LEU A 129 8.63 4.09 23.94
CA LEU A 129 7.80 2.98 23.47
C LEU A 129 8.27 1.68 24.11
N ASP A 130 7.50 1.17 25.07
CA ASP A 130 7.53 -0.24 25.43
C ASP A 130 6.66 -1.01 24.44
N TYR A 131 7.20 -2.10 23.88
CA TYR A 131 6.49 -2.91 22.90
C TYR A 131 6.63 -4.40 23.19
N THR A 132 5.62 -5.14 22.77
CA THR A 132 5.61 -6.60 22.67
C THR A 132 5.06 -7.02 21.32
N TYR A 133 5.79 -7.87 20.60
CA TYR A 133 5.23 -8.65 19.51
C TYR A 133 5.13 -10.11 19.96
N THR A 134 3.92 -10.64 19.98
CA THR A 134 3.68 -12.07 20.21
C THR A 134 3.62 -12.75 18.85
N VAL A 135 4.66 -13.51 18.51
CA VAL A 135 4.74 -14.28 17.27
C VAL A 135 4.34 -15.71 17.57
N THR A 136 3.23 -16.15 16.98
CA THR A 136 2.64 -17.47 17.19
C THR A 136 2.77 -18.31 15.93
N PHE A 137 3.31 -19.51 16.10
CA PHE A 137 3.51 -20.50 15.05
C PHE A 137 2.49 -21.62 15.19
N SER A 138 1.95 -22.05 14.04
CA SER A 138 1.06 -23.20 13.96
C SER A 138 1.33 -24.04 12.72
N THR A 139 0.96 -25.32 12.81
CA THR A 139 0.99 -26.30 11.73
C THR A 139 -0.42 -26.59 11.17
N ASP A 140 -1.46 -25.96 11.70
CA ASP A 140 -2.87 -26.15 11.31
C ASP A 140 -3.32 -25.37 10.06
N GLY A 141 -2.46 -24.49 9.53
CA GLY A 141 -2.69 -23.74 8.30
C GLY A 141 -2.53 -24.58 7.02
N PRO A 142 -2.92 -24.03 5.86
CA PRO A 142 -2.71 -24.70 4.58
C PRO A 142 -1.23 -24.95 4.32
N LYS A 143 -0.90 -26.10 3.74
CA LYS A 143 0.48 -26.45 3.39
C LYS A 143 1.10 -25.34 2.52
N PRO A 144 2.21 -24.71 2.96
CA PRO A 144 2.86 -23.66 2.18
C PRO A 144 3.31 -24.15 0.80
N PRO A 145 3.20 -23.31 -0.25
CA PRO A 145 3.70 -23.65 -1.56
C PRO A 145 5.23 -23.70 -1.57
N ALA A 146 5.80 -24.41 -2.55
CA ALA A 146 7.25 -24.50 -2.73
C ALA A 146 7.88 -23.21 -3.32
N SER A 147 7.07 -22.35 -3.94
CA SER A 147 7.50 -21.09 -4.53
C SER A 147 6.46 -20.00 -4.27
N PHE A 148 6.87 -18.74 -4.40
CA PHE A 148 5.97 -17.61 -4.23
C PHE A 148 4.90 -17.63 -5.33
N PRO A 149 3.60 -17.64 -4.97
CA PRO A 149 2.55 -17.54 -5.96
C PRO A 149 2.62 -16.17 -6.64
N ALA A 150 2.54 -16.17 -7.97
CA ALA A 150 2.28 -14.95 -8.71
C ALA A 150 0.86 -14.45 -8.36
N PRO A 151 0.60 -13.13 -8.38
CA PRO A 151 -0.75 -12.63 -8.32
C PRO A 151 -1.64 -13.26 -9.41
N PRO A 152 -2.93 -13.52 -9.13
CA PRO A 152 -3.84 -14.08 -10.12
C PRO A 152 -3.87 -13.25 -11.41
N VAL A 153 -3.97 -13.94 -12.55
CA VAL A 153 -3.95 -13.28 -13.86
C VAL A 153 -5.18 -12.39 -14.02
N TYR A 154 -4.94 -11.10 -14.21
CA TYR A 154 -5.96 -10.12 -14.58
C TYR A 154 -5.62 -9.53 -15.95
N ARG A 155 -6.51 -9.75 -16.93
CA ARG A 155 -6.38 -9.27 -18.32
C ARG A 155 -7.74 -8.76 -18.79
N PRO A 156 -8.15 -7.55 -18.38
CA PRO A 156 -9.49 -7.04 -18.67
C PRO A 156 -9.72 -6.78 -20.16
N GLY A 157 -8.66 -6.68 -20.97
CA GLY A 157 -8.77 -6.31 -22.38
C GLY A 157 -9.39 -4.91 -22.51
N VAL A 158 -10.42 -4.80 -23.35
CA VAL A 158 -11.24 -3.59 -23.48
C VAL A 158 -12.54 -3.82 -22.74
N VAL A 159 -12.73 -3.12 -21.61
CA VAL A 159 -13.94 -3.19 -20.78
C VAL A 159 -15.11 -2.49 -21.47
N ARG A 160 -14.85 -1.32 -22.08
CA ARG A 160 -15.83 -0.55 -22.86
C ARG A 160 -15.16 0.05 -24.10
N ARG A 161 -15.79 -0.08 -25.27
CA ARG A 161 -15.30 0.47 -26.55
C ARG A 161 -15.77 1.92 -26.74
N GLY A 162 -15.00 2.67 -27.52
CA GLY A 162 -15.36 4.02 -27.97
C GLY A 162 -14.52 5.09 -27.28
N ALA A 163 -14.20 6.15 -28.03
CA ALA A 163 -13.47 7.26 -27.46
C ALA A 163 -14.39 8.09 -26.56
N GLY A 164 -13.89 8.53 -25.41
CA GLY A 164 -14.68 9.30 -24.46
C GLY A 164 -13.90 9.66 -23.21
N TRP A 165 -14.55 10.44 -22.34
CA TRP A 165 -14.08 10.72 -20.99
C TRP A 165 -14.49 9.57 -20.07
N TYR A 166 -13.53 9.04 -19.33
CA TYR A 166 -13.73 7.95 -18.38
C TYR A 166 -13.43 8.45 -16.97
N ALA A 167 -14.38 8.32 -16.05
CA ALA A 167 -14.21 8.79 -14.67
C ALA A 167 -13.32 7.83 -13.87
N GLY A 168 -12.24 8.36 -13.29
CA GLY A 168 -11.23 7.57 -12.59
C GLY A 168 -11.01 7.97 -11.14
N ASN A 169 -10.93 6.99 -10.24
CA ASN A 169 -10.36 7.20 -8.92
C ASN A 169 -8.90 6.71 -8.92
N LEU A 170 -7.96 7.65 -8.88
CA LEU A 170 -6.52 7.38 -8.98
C LEU A 170 -5.82 7.20 -7.64
N HIS A 171 -6.53 7.41 -6.53
CA HIS A 171 -5.97 7.33 -5.18
C HIS A 171 -7.01 6.72 -4.23
N ALA A 172 -6.83 5.44 -3.91
CA ALA A 172 -7.78 4.69 -3.10
C ALA A 172 -7.13 3.56 -2.30
N HIS A 173 -7.54 3.50 -1.03
CA HIS A 173 -7.08 2.52 -0.05
C HIS A 173 -8.16 1.53 0.35
N SER A 174 -7.72 0.32 0.71
CA SER A 174 -8.55 -0.76 1.23
C SER A 174 -7.93 -1.36 2.49
N LEU A 175 -8.51 -2.46 2.98
CA LEU A 175 -7.94 -3.22 4.11
C LEU A 175 -6.53 -3.74 3.84
N HIS A 176 -6.01 -3.68 2.61
CA HIS A 176 -4.64 -4.08 2.29
C HIS A 176 -3.58 -3.10 2.81
N SER A 177 -3.97 -1.88 3.15
CA SER A 177 -3.16 -0.89 3.88
C SER A 177 -3.90 -0.38 5.11
N ASP A 178 -4.50 0.80 5.10
CA ASP A 178 -5.14 1.43 6.27
C ASP A 178 -6.58 1.92 6.00
N GLY A 179 -7.08 1.63 4.80
CA GLY A 179 -8.48 1.76 4.42
C GLY A 179 -9.39 0.86 5.26
N GLY A 180 -10.61 1.30 5.51
CA GLY A 180 -11.61 0.62 6.35
C GLY A 180 -12.55 -0.33 5.62
N ARG A 181 -12.26 -0.68 4.35
CA ARG A 181 -13.13 -1.51 3.51
C ARG A 181 -12.33 -2.53 2.70
N THR A 182 -12.92 -3.68 2.42
CA THR A 182 -12.33 -4.64 1.47
C THR A 182 -12.14 -3.97 0.10
N LEU A 183 -11.19 -4.44 -0.70
CA LEU A 183 -11.00 -3.95 -2.07
C LEU A 183 -12.30 -4.02 -2.88
N GLU A 184 -13.05 -5.11 -2.74
CA GLU A 184 -14.35 -5.29 -3.38
C GLU A 184 -15.35 -4.23 -2.95
N ALA A 185 -15.54 -4.01 -1.64
CA ALA A 185 -16.46 -3.00 -1.14
C ALA A 185 -16.06 -1.57 -1.56
N ARG A 186 -14.75 -1.31 -1.67
CA ARG A 186 -14.22 -0.04 -2.21
C ARG A 186 -14.61 0.14 -3.67
N VAL A 187 -14.36 -0.87 -4.51
CA VAL A 187 -14.70 -0.85 -5.94
C VAL A 187 -16.21 -0.77 -6.16
N ALA A 188 -17.02 -1.51 -5.39
CA ALA A 188 -18.48 -1.46 -5.44
C ALA A 188 -19.01 -0.03 -5.21
N ARG A 189 -18.42 0.69 -4.25
CA ARG A 189 -18.81 2.07 -3.96
C ARG A 189 -18.40 3.02 -5.09
N CYS A 190 -17.21 2.86 -5.65
CA CYS A 190 -16.77 3.61 -6.82
C CYS A 190 -17.68 3.34 -8.03
N GLU A 191 -18.04 2.07 -8.29
CA GLU A 191 -18.97 1.71 -9.37
C GLU A 191 -20.34 2.37 -9.17
N ALA A 192 -20.89 2.29 -7.96
CA ALA A 192 -22.17 2.90 -7.62
C ALA A 192 -22.15 4.44 -7.75
N ALA A 193 -20.97 5.05 -7.56
CA ALA A 193 -20.76 6.47 -7.72
C ALA A 193 -20.38 6.89 -9.15
N GLY A 194 -20.37 5.98 -10.14
CA GLY A 194 -20.15 6.33 -11.55
C GLY A 194 -18.70 6.26 -12.03
N PHE A 195 -17.76 5.79 -11.21
CA PHE A 195 -16.38 5.60 -11.64
C PHE A 195 -16.26 4.45 -12.65
N ASP A 196 -15.61 4.73 -13.76
CA ASP A 196 -15.28 3.76 -14.82
C ASP A 196 -14.02 2.96 -14.51
N PHE A 197 -13.08 3.56 -13.76
CA PHE A 197 -11.87 2.87 -13.36
C PHE A 197 -11.38 3.29 -11.97
N VAL A 198 -10.67 2.37 -11.32
CA VAL A 198 -10.10 2.57 -9.98
C VAL A 198 -8.67 2.04 -9.96
N ALA A 199 -7.72 2.85 -9.51
CA ALA A 199 -6.42 2.38 -9.08
C ALA A 199 -6.51 1.99 -7.61
N SER A 200 -6.16 0.74 -7.29
CA SER A 200 -5.84 0.38 -5.90
C SER A 200 -4.41 0.85 -5.65
N THR A 201 -4.19 1.64 -4.60
CA THR A 201 -2.92 2.31 -4.35
C THR A 201 -2.52 2.14 -2.90
N GLU A 202 -2.40 0.89 -2.44
CA GLU A 202 -2.14 0.61 -1.03
C GLU A 202 -0.74 1.07 -0.60
N HIS A 203 -0.62 1.54 0.64
CA HIS A 203 0.68 1.97 1.19
C HIS A 203 1.73 0.84 1.20
N ASN A 204 2.80 1.01 0.42
CA ASN A 204 4.03 0.22 0.44
C ASN A 204 3.86 -1.31 0.31
N SER A 205 2.72 -1.80 -0.17
CA SER A 205 2.40 -3.22 -0.20
C SER A 205 1.59 -3.63 -1.44
N PRO A 206 2.08 -4.57 -2.26
CA PRO A 206 1.39 -5.02 -3.47
C PRO A 206 0.28 -6.05 -3.18
N THR A 207 -0.17 -6.19 -1.93
CA THR A 207 -1.03 -7.30 -1.52
C THR A 207 -2.44 -7.22 -2.10
N ALA A 208 -2.97 -6.02 -2.37
CA ALA A 208 -4.25 -5.86 -3.06
C ALA A 208 -4.23 -6.44 -4.48
N HIS A 209 -3.06 -6.51 -5.13
CA HIS A 209 -2.92 -7.10 -6.46
C HIS A 209 -3.36 -8.58 -6.50
N TYR A 210 -3.26 -9.29 -5.38
CA TYR A 210 -3.71 -10.69 -5.26
C TYR A 210 -5.24 -10.83 -5.24
N ARG A 211 -5.99 -9.74 -5.05
CA ARG A 211 -7.46 -9.72 -4.99
C ARG A 211 -8.11 -9.08 -6.23
N ILE A 212 -7.37 -8.31 -7.02
CA ILE A 212 -7.90 -7.59 -8.19
C ILE A 212 -8.66 -8.50 -9.16
N ALA A 213 -8.15 -9.68 -9.48
CA ALA A 213 -8.81 -10.56 -10.45
C ALA A 213 -10.19 -11.04 -9.95
N GLU A 214 -10.34 -11.30 -8.66
CA GLU A 214 -11.61 -11.70 -8.04
C GLU A 214 -12.57 -10.51 -7.99
N THR A 215 -12.11 -9.36 -7.51
CA THR A 215 -12.92 -8.14 -7.47
C THR A 215 -13.43 -7.74 -8.85
N ALA A 216 -12.59 -7.81 -9.88
CA ALA A 216 -12.98 -7.48 -11.25
C ALA A 216 -13.99 -8.48 -11.86
N ARG A 217 -14.08 -9.73 -11.35
CA ARG A 217 -15.13 -10.67 -11.80
C ARG A 217 -16.50 -10.24 -11.30
N VAL A 218 -16.58 -9.68 -10.09
CA VAL A 218 -17.82 -9.14 -9.51
C VAL A 218 -18.17 -7.80 -10.16
N HIS A 219 -17.19 -6.91 -10.29
CA HIS A 219 -17.34 -5.54 -10.81
C HIS A 219 -16.81 -5.42 -12.24
N SER A 220 -17.30 -6.26 -13.15
CA SER A 220 -16.77 -6.40 -14.52
C SER A 220 -16.90 -5.17 -15.42
N LYS A 221 -17.67 -4.16 -15.02
CA LYS A 221 -17.83 -2.88 -15.75
C LYS A 221 -16.79 -1.83 -15.34
N VAL A 222 -16.10 -2.04 -14.22
CA VAL A 222 -15.04 -1.14 -13.73
C VAL A 222 -13.68 -1.71 -14.12
N LEU A 223 -12.86 -0.87 -14.74
CA LEU A 223 -11.47 -1.21 -14.99
C LEU A 223 -10.64 -1.02 -13.71
N LEU A 224 -9.94 -2.06 -13.26
CA LEU A 224 -9.01 -1.93 -12.13
C LEU A 224 -7.59 -1.71 -12.65
N LEU A 225 -6.84 -0.84 -11.98
CA LEU A 225 -5.43 -0.62 -12.26
C LEU A 225 -4.61 -1.12 -11.08
N PHE A 226 -3.55 -1.88 -11.37
CA PHE A 226 -2.54 -2.23 -10.37
C PHE A 226 -1.77 -0.97 -10.00
N GLY A 227 -1.68 -0.66 -8.71
CA GLY A 227 -0.89 0.44 -8.20
C GLY A 227 -0.54 0.26 -6.74
N ASP A 228 0.41 1.06 -6.28
CA ASP A 228 0.78 1.19 -4.87
C ASP A 228 0.94 2.68 -4.58
N GLU A 229 0.65 3.07 -3.34
CA GLU A 229 1.12 4.34 -2.83
C GLU A 229 2.51 4.15 -2.21
N PHE A 230 3.52 4.63 -2.93
CA PHE A 230 4.87 4.73 -2.45
C PHE A 230 4.93 5.78 -1.34
N THR A 231 5.08 5.33 -0.11
CA THR A 231 4.93 6.14 1.11
C THR A 231 6.28 6.24 1.80
N SER A 232 6.89 7.42 1.76
CA SER A 232 8.26 7.63 2.20
C SER A 232 8.36 8.84 3.15
N PRO A 233 9.47 8.99 3.90
CA PRO A 233 9.76 10.16 4.72
C PRO A 233 9.59 11.50 4.00
N GLY A 234 9.84 11.49 2.68
CA GLY A 234 9.90 12.67 1.84
C GLY A 234 8.60 13.06 1.14
N GLY A 235 7.50 12.39 1.44
CA GLY A 235 6.24 12.52 0.70
C GLY A 235 5.79 11.19 0.11
N HIS A 236 4.57 11.21 -0.42
CA HIS A 236 3.94 10.04 -1.03
C HIS A 236 3.79 10.20 -2.54
N ALA A 237 3.70 9.07 -3.24
CA ALA A 237 3.46 9.04 -4.67
C ALA A 237 2.74 7.76 -5.12
N ASN A 238 1.77 7.88 -6.01
CA ASN A 238 1.12 6.74 -6.63
C ASN A 238 1.93 6.23 -7.84
N ILE A 239 2.11 4.91 -7.88
CA ILE A 239 2.68 4.18 -9.01
C ILE A 239 1.52 3.47 -9.71
N VAL A 240 0.97 4.06 -10.76
CA VAL A 240 -0.28 3.57 -11.40
C VAL A 240 0.02 2.81 -12.68
N GLY A 241 -0.50 1.59 -12.79
CA GLY A 241 -0.34 0.73 -13.97
C GLY A 241 0.91 -0.16 -13.93
N GLN A 242 1.43 -0.44 -12.74
CA GLN A 242 2.60 -1.31 -12.53
C GLN A 242 2.33 -2.79 -12.82
N LYS A 243 3.41 -3.59 -12.88
CA LYS A 243 3.28 -5.04 -12.97
C LYS A 243 2.81 -5.59 -11.62
N PRO A 244 1.84 -6.52 -11.61
CA PRO A 244 1.29 -7.05 -10.37
C PRO A 244 2.35 -7.77 -9.55
N GLY A 245 2.32 -7.57 -8.23
CA GLY A 245 3.19 -8.23 -7.27
C GLY A 245 4.61 -7.66 -7.18
N HIS A 246 4.93 -6.62 -7.96
CA HIS A 246 6.16 -5.88 -7.76
C HIS A 246 6.09 -5.06 -6.47
N TRP A 247 7.16 -5.06 -5.67
CA TRP A 247 7.26 -4.22 -4.48
C TRP A 247 8.29 -3.12 -4.72
N PHE A 248 7.89 -1.87 -4.54
CA PHE A 248 8.77 -0.72 -4.55
C PHE A 248 9.33 -0.47 -3.15
N ASP A 249 10.65 -0.59 -3.00
CA ASP A 249 11.30 -0.38 -1.72
C ASP A 249 11.29 1.10 -1.30
N PHE A 250 10.47 1.42 -0.31
CA PHE A 250 10.27 2.77 0.21
C PHE A 250 11.34 3.25 1.19
N ARG A 251 12.31 2.39 1.54
CA ARG A 251 13.34 2.67 2.55
C ARG A 251 14.42 3.62 2.02
N MET A 252 14.06 4.89 1.96
CA MET A 252 14.93 6.00 1.59
C MET A 252 14.52 7.29 2.30
N ASP A 253 15.44 8.24 2.39
CA ASP A 253 15.17 9.60 2.86
C ASP A 253 15.36 10.63 1.73
N PRO A 254 14.75 11.83 1.81
CA PRO A 254 15.05 12.94 0.92
C PRO A 254 16.56 13.21 0.79
N GLY A 255 17.04 13.31 -0.45
CA GLY A 255 18.46 13.57 -0.75
C GLY A 255 19.36 12.34 -0.78
N ASP A 256 18.83 11.13 -0.53
CA ASP A 256 19.57 9.88 -0.74
C ASP A 256 19.90 9.61 -2.22
N GLY A 257 19.30 10.35 -3.16
CA GLY A 257 19.47 10.14 -4.60
C GLY A 257 18.82 8.86 -5.14
N LYS A 258 17.97 8.20 -4.34
CA LYS A 258 17.29 6.94 -4.68
C LYS A 258 15.99 7.13 -5.46
N LEU A 259 15.29 8.25 -5.28
CA LEU A 259 13.99 8.51 -5.91
C LEU A 259 14.03 8.39 -7.45
N PRO A 260 15.06 8.91 -8.17
CA PRO A 260 15.16 8.70 -9.62
C PRO A 260 15.16 7.23 -10.03
N GLY A 261 15.69 6.34 -9.19
CA GLY A 261 15.67 4.89 -9.41
C GLY A 261 14.27 4.30 -9.34
N ILE A 262 13.46 4.75 -8.37
CA ILE A 262 12.06 4.36 -8.20
C ILE A 262 11.24 4.80 -9.41
N ILE A 263 11.37 6.07 -9.83
CA ILE A 263 10.65 6.60 -10.99
C ILE A 263 11.02 5.83 -12.27
N ARG A 264 12.32 5.59 -12.50
CA ARG A 264 12.78 4.79 -13.65
C ARG A 264 12.22 3.38 -13.62
N GLU A 265 12.14 2.73 -12.46
CA GLU A 265 11.56 1.39 -12.37
C GLU A 265 10.06 1.39 -12.69
N ALA A 266 9.29 2.36 -12.20
CA ALA A 266 7.90 2.54 -12.58
C ALA A 266 7.75 2.66 -14.12
N HIS A 267 8.58 3.50 -14.74
CA HIS A 267 8.58 3.66 -16.20
C HIS A 267 8.97 2.40 -16.96
N ARG A 268 9.94 1.61 -16.48
CA ARG A 268 10.30 0.31 -17.08
C ARG A 268 9.14 -0.68 -17.08
N GLN A 269 8.23 -0.55 -16.14
CA GLN A 269 7.01 -1.36 -16.07
C GLN A 269 5.88 -0.81 -16.94
N GLY A 270 6.03 0.38 -17.51
CA GLY A 270 4.97 1.09 -18.21
C GLY A 270 3.93 1.70 -17.25
N ALA A 271 4.30 1.89 -15.98
CA ALA A 271 3.50 2.63 -15.00
C ALA A 271 3.71 4.14 -15.13
N LEU A 272 2.93 4.90 -14.37
CA LEU A 272 3.07 6.34 -14.16
C LEU A 272 3.46 6.60 -12.72
N PHE A 273 4.37 7.55 -12.49
CA PHE A 273 4.72 8.03 -11.17
C PHE A 273 4.05 9.39 -10.93
N THR A 274 3.15 9.44 -9.94
CA THR A 274 2.36 10.62 -9.60
C THR A 274 2.69 11.08 -8.19
N VAL A 275 3.13 12.32 -8.02
CA VAL A 275 3.34 12.89 -6.67
C VAL A 275 1.98 13.12 -6.01
N ASN A 276 1.76 12.59 -4.81
CA ASN A 276 0.49 12.71 -4.10
C ASN A 276 0.49 13.94 -3.19
N HIS A 277 -0.68 14.56 -3.05
CA HIS A 277 -1.05 15.61 -2.07
C HIS A 277 0.15 16.34 -1.39
N PRO A 278 0.97 17.09 -2.15
CA PRO A 278 2.34 17.47 -1.73
C PRO A 278 2.40 18.42 -0.53
N TYR A 279 1.25 18.98 -0.13
CA TYR A 279 1.09 19.90 0.98
C TYR A 279 0.17 19.36 2.08
N ALA A 280 -0.31 18.11 1.99
CA ALA A 280 -1.23 17.56 2.99
C ALA A 280 -0.62 17.55 4.40
N PRO A 281 -1.40 17.94 5.43
CA PRO A 281 -0.93 18.05 6.81
C PRO A 281 -0.99 16.71 7.53
N CYS A 282 -0.25 15.71 7.04
CA CYS A 282 -0.07 14.41 7.67
C CYS A 282 1.40 14.01 7.78
N THR A 283 1.68 13.03 8.66
CA THR A 283 3.04 12.53 8.91
C THR A 283 3.68 12.05 7.60
N SER A 284 4.81 12.66 7.24
CA SER A 284 5.58 12.34 6.03
C SER A 284 4.86 12.55 4.69
N CYS A 285 3.74 13.29 4.66
CA CYS A 285 3.00 13.56 3.43
C CYS A 285 3.59 14.72 2.61
N SER A 286 4.17 15.72 3.27
CA SER A 286 4.76 16.87 2.58
C SER A 286 5.87 16.43 1.63
N TRP A 287 5.79 16.86 0.38
CA TRP A 287 6.77 16.49 -0.64
C TRP A 287 8.05 17.32 -0.50
N THR A 288 9.13 16.69 -0.04
CA THR A 288 10.39 17.35 0.35
C THR A 288 11.61 16.88 -0.45
N TYR A 289 11.43 16.00 -1.44
CA TYR A 289 12.51 15.57 -2.31
C TYR A 289 13.09 16.73 -3.14
N PRO A 290 14.43 16.77 -3.34
CA PRO A 290 15.06 17.77 -4.18
C PRO A 290 14.44 17.83 -5.58
N ALA A 291 14.15 19.03 -6.08
CA ALA A 291 13.47 19.23 -7.37
C ALA A 291 14.13 18.46 -8.53
N ALA A 292 15.46 18.42 -8.58
CA ALA A 292 16.23 17.72 -9.60
C ALA A 292 16.02 16.19 -9.63
N GLU A 293 15.52 15.59 -8.54
CA GLU A 293 15.26 14.15 -8.48
C GLU A 293 13.96 13.74 -9.15
N TRP A 294 13.00 14.65 -9.36
CA TRP A 294 11.65 14.27 -9.78
C TRP A 294 10.98 15.20 -10.80
N GLN A 295 11.25 16.51 -10.82
CA GLN A 295 10.46 17.45 -11.65
C GLN A 295 10.61 17.23 -13.16
N ASP A 296 11.69 16.58 -13.61
CA ASP A 296 11.89 16.21 -15.01
C ASP A 296 11.53 14.75 -15.32
N GLN A 297 11.11 13.98 -14.31
CA GLN A 297 10.94 12.53 -14.40
C GLN A 297 9.53 12.07 -13.99
N ALA A 298 8.87 12.72 -13.03
CA ALA A 298 7.51 12.37 -12.63
C ALA A 298 6.50 12.67 -13.75
N ASP A 299 5.45 11.86 -13.84
CA ASP A 299 4.43 11.99 -14.89
C ASP A 299 3.34 13.00 -14.49
N ALA A 300 3.00 13.04 -13.21
CA ALA A 300 1.89 13.81 -12.69
C ALA A 300 2.09 14.27 -11.24
N ILE A 301 1.25 15.22 -10.84
CA ILE A 301 1.12 15.76 -9.49
C ILE A 301 -0.36 15.82 -9.15
N GLU A 302 -0.72 15.32 -7.98
CA GLU A 302 -2.06 15.42 -7.42
C GLU A 302 -2.27 16.85 -6.94
N VAL A 303 -3.19 17.56 -7.58
CA VAL A 303 -3.54 18.95 -7.25
C VAL A 303 -4.88 19.06 -6.53
N TRP A 304 -5.58 17.93 -6.39
CA TRP A 304 -6.85 17.83 -5.70
C TRP A 304 -6.99 16.44 -5.06
N ASN A 305 -6.91 16.41 -3.74
CA ASN A 305 -7.04 15.21 -2.93
C ASN A 305 -8.25 15.33 -2.00
N GLY A 306 -9.24 14.45 -2.17
CA GLY A 306 -10.45 14.46 -1.34
C GLY A 306 -11.25 15.77 -1.42
N PHE A 307 -11.67 16.28 -0.26
CA PHE A 307 -12.33 17.58 -0.18
C PHE A 307 -11.35 18.71 -0.47
N TRP A 308 -11.73 19.64 -1.34
CA TRP A 308 -10.86 20.75 -1.70
C TRP A 308 -10.54 21.64 -0.49
N THR A 309 -9.24 21.81 -0.23
CA THR A 309 -8.69 22.62 0.86
C THR A 309 -7.71 23.69 0.35
N ARG A 310 -7.09 24.40 1.29
CA ARG A 310 -5.97 25.31 0.99
C ARG A 310 -4.74 24.56 0.48
N ASP A 311 -4.55 23.31 0.88
CA ASP A 311 -3.35 22.54 0.51
C ASP A 311 -3.41 22.12 -0.97
N ASP A 312 -4.60 21.84 -1.48
CA ASP A 312 -4.86 21.62 -2.90
C ASP A 312 -4.59 22.88 -3.73
N ARG A 313 -4.93 24.06 -3.19
CA ARG A 313 -4.58 25.35 -3.81
C ARG A 313 -3.07 25.52 -3.95
N LEU A 314 -2.31 25.17 -2.90
CA LEU A 314 -0.83 25.20 -2.93
C LEU A 314 -0.27 24.21 -3.95
N ALA A 315 -0.81 22.99 -4.00
CA ALA A 315 -0.43 21.98 -5.00
C ALA A 315 -0.67 22.49 -6.43
N THR A 316 -1.80 23.16 -6.66
CA THR A 316 -2.13 23.76 -7.95
C THR A 316 -1.19 24.91 -8.31
N ASP A 317 -0.81 25.76 -7.35
CA ASP A 317 0.14 26.86 -7.57
C ASP A 317 1.56 26.35 -7.87
N GLN A 318 1.97 25.26 -7.21
CA GLN A 318 3.21 24.55 -7.52
C GLN A 318 3.17 23.99 -8.95
N TRP A 319 2.07 23.34 -9.33
CA TRP A 319 1.88 22.80 -10.67
C TRP A 319 1.94 23.90 -11.75
N ASP A 320 1.22 25.00 -11.56
CA ASP A 320 1.26 26.17 -12.47
C ASP A 320 2.68 26.75 -12.58
N SER A 321 3.40 26.88 -11.46
CA SER A 321 4.79 27.34 -11.45
C SER A 321 5.72 26.41 -12.24
N MET A 322 5.53 25.09 -12.11
CA MET A 322 6.27 24.09 -12.89
C MET A 322 5.97 24.22 -14.40
N LEU A 323 4.70 24.41 -14.77
CA LEU A 323 4.32 24.62 -16.18
C LEU A 323 4.97 25.86 -16.79
N LYS A 324 4.97 26.98 -16.05
CA LYS A 324 5.65 28.24 -16.41
C LYS A 324 7.16 28.07 -16.55
N ALA A 325 7.77 27.21 -15.74
CA ALA A 325 9.18 26.82 -15.84
C ALA A 325 9.47 25.79 -16.96
N GLY A 326 8.50 25.51 -17.84
CA GLY A 326 8.67 24.61 -18.98
C GLY A 326 8.50 23.13 -18.66
N ARG A 327 8.22 22.75 -17.41
CA ARG A 327 7.90 21.37 -17.04
C ARG A 327 6.52 21.00 -17.55
N ARG A 328 6.26 19.69 -17.68
CA ARG A 328 5.05 19.15 -18.32
C ARG A 328 4.43 18.01 -17.52
N LEU A 329 4.48 18.08 -16.20
CA LEU A 329 3.71 17.16 -15.34
C LEU A 329 2.21 17.41 -15.53
N ARG A 330 1.42 16.35 -15.39
CA ARG A 330 -0.05 16.44 -15.48
C ARG A 330 -0.66 16.69 -14.12
N ALA A 331 -1.76 17.42 -14.08
CA ALA A 331 -2.59 17.50 -12.88
C ALA A 331 -3.49 16.26 -12.81
N VAL A 332 -3.54 15.62 -11.65
CA VAL A 332 -4.52 14.57 -11.33
C VAL A 332 -5.24 14.88 -10.02
N GLY A 333 -6.29 14.12 -9.74
CA GLY A 333 -6.96 14.10 -8.45
C GLY A 333 -7.43 12.71 -8.06
N GLY A 334 -7.63 12.52 -6.77
CA GLY A 334 -8.02 11.23 -6.21
C GLY A 334 -8.67 11.38 -4.84
N THR A 335 -9.39 10.35 -4.43
CA THR A 335 -10.21 10.45 -3.21
C THR A 335 -9.39 10.34 -1.93
N ASP A 336 -8.33 9.53 -1.98
CA ASP A 336 -7.42 9.21 -0.87
C ASP A 336 -8.15 8.92 0.45
N TYR A 337 -9.27 8.25 0.29
CA TYR A 337 -10.22 8.14 1.36
C TYR A 337 -10.07 6.82 2.10
N HIS A 338 -9.92 6.92 3.41
CA HIS A 338 -9.56 5.81 4.27
C HIS A 338 -10.76 5.15 4.96
N ARG A 339 -11.61 5.89 5.69
CA ARG A 339 -12.64 5.31 6.59
C ARG A 339 -13.86 6.20 6.81
N GLY A 340 -15.06 5.61 6.95
CA GLY A 340 -16.36 6.32 7.18
C GLY A 340 -17.28 6.32 5.95
N GLU A 341 -18.21 7.27 5.81
CA GLU A 341 -19.13 7.40 4.64
C GLU A 341 -18.76 8.47 3.58
N ASP A 342 -17.55 9.04 3.62
CA ASP A 342 -17.21 10.26 2.88
C ASP A 342 -17.26 10.18 1.35
N ALA A 343 -17.24 11.38 0.77
CA ALA A 343 -17.51 11.69 -0.62
C ALA A 343 -16.41 11.16 -1.55
N LEU A 344 -16.81 10.55 -2.66
CA LEU A 344 -15.89 9.99 -3.65
C LEU A 344 -15.52 11.06 -4.69
N LEU A 345 -14.74 12.05 -4.26
CA LEU A 345 -14.26 13.14 -5.09
C LEU A 345 -12.79 13.49 -4.80
N PRO A 346 -12.10 14.12 -5.76
CA PRO A 346 -12.55 14.36 -7.14
C PRO A 346 -12.46 13.10 -8.00
N ALA A 347 -13.16 13.12 -9.13
CA ALA A 347 -12.90 12.21 -10.24
C ALA A 347 -11.82 12.79 -11.17
N SER A 348 -10.89 11.94 -11.59
CA SER A 348 -9.98 12.21 -12.70
C SER A 348 -10.59 11.65 -13.99
N LEU A 349 -11.24 12.52 -14.79
CA LEU A 349 -11.78 12.14 -16.08
C LEU A 349 -10.66 12.08 -17.11
N VAL A 350 -10.42 10.90 -17.67
CA VAL A 350 -9.37 10.67 -18.68
C VAL A 350 -9.99 10.45 -20.04
N TYR A 351 -9.63 11.28 -21.03
CA TYR A 351 -10.03 11.03 -22.40
C TYR A 351 -9.17 9.92 -23.03
N ALA A 352 -9.80 8.82 -23.39
CA ALA A 352 -9.15 7.64 -23.96
C ALA A 352 -9.96 7.05 -25.11
N ASP A 353 -9.31 6.29 -25.99
CA ASP A 353 -9.96 5.67 -27.17
C ASP A 353 -10.89 4.49 -26.78
N ALA A 354 -10.75 3.97 -25.56
CA ALA A 354 -11.54 2.90 -24.95
C ALA A 354 -11.25 2.81 -23.44
N LEU A 355 -12.13 2.17 -22.66
CA LEU A 355 -11.85 1.78 -21.28
C LEU A 355 -10.97 0.52 -21.26
N SER A 356 -9.66 0.72 -21.25
CA SER A 356 -8.65 -0.33 -21.13
C SER A 356 -7.39 0.22 -20.47
N THR A 357 -6.62 -0.63 -19.79
CA THR A 357 -5.38 -0.21 -19.12
C THR A 357 -4.44 0.59 -20.04
N PRO A 358 -4.11 0.13 -21.28
CA PRO A 358 -3.22 0.89 -22.14
C PRO A 358 -3.80 2.23 -22.58
N ALA A 359 -5.10 2.30 -22.85
CA ALA A 359 -5.75 3.52 -23.32
C ALA A 359 -5.86 4.59 -22.22
N ILE A 360 -6.22 4.20 -21.00
CA ILE A 360 -6.28 5.10 -19.84
C ILE A 360 -4.88 5.64 -19.52
N LEU A 361 -3.87 4.77 -19.39
CA LEU A 361 -2.49 5.22 -19.12
C LEU A 361 -1.95 6.12 -20.24
N ASN A 362 -2.27 5.86 -21.51
CA ASN A 362 -1.89 6.74 -22.62
C ASN A 362 -2.62 8.10 -22.57
N GLY A 363 -3.91 8.12 -22.23
CA GLY A 363 -4.67 9.35 -22.02
C GLY A 363 -4.05 10.22 -20.93
N MET A 364 -3.66 9.61 -19.81
CA MET A 364 -2.95 10.27 -18.71
C MET A 364 -1.58 10.82 -19.16
N ARG A 365 -0.74 10.03 -19.84
CA ARG A 365 0.57 10.50 -20.36
C ARG A 365 0.45 11.73 -21.26
N ARG A 366 -0.60 11.75 -22.10
CA ARG A 366 -0.90 12.84 -23.03
C ARG A 366 -1.53 14.05 -22.35
N GLY A 367 -1.78 14.00 -21.03
CA GLY A 367 -2.38 15.09 -20.28
C GLY A 367 -3.85 15.35 -20.64
N ARG A 368 -4.57 14.34 -21.13
CA ARG A 368 -5.99 14.45 -21.48
C ARG A 368 -6.85 14.18 -20.25
N ILE A 369 -6.67 15.02 -19.23
CA ILE A 369 -7.27 14.85 -17.91
C ILE A 369 -8.11 16.09 -17.59
N LEU A 370 -9.30 15.86 -17.04
CA LEU A 370 -10.17 16.86 -16.46
C LEU A 370 -10.49 16.42 -15.02
N LEU A 371 -10.41 17.34 -14.06
CA LEU A 371 -10.79 17.08 -12.67
C LEU A 371 -12.21 17.62 -12.44
N SER A 372 -13.03 16.82 -11.77
CA SER A 372 -14.44 17.13 -11.53
C SER A 372 -14.86 16.66 -10.14
N GLU A 373 -15.77 17.40 -9.51
CA GLU A 373 -16.44 16.97 -8.27
C GLU A 373 -17.38 15.79 -8.52
N ASP A 374 -17.89 15.67 -9.75
CA ASP A 374 -18.81 14.64 -10.22
C ASP A 374 -18.15 13.69 -11.21
N THR A 375 -18.62 12.43 -11.27
CA THR A 375 -18.18 11.39 -12.23
C THR A 375 -18.90 11.45 -13.56
#